data_AF-A0A960NNN6-F1
#
_entry.id   AF-A0A960NNN6-F1
#
_cell.length_a   1.000
_cell.length_b   1.000
_cell.length_c   1.000
_cell.angle_alpha   90.00
_cell.angle_beta   90.00
_cell.angle_gamma   90.00
#
_symmetry.space_group_name_H-M   'P 1'
#
loop_
_entity.id
_entity.type
_entity.pdbx_description
1 polymer ?
#
loop_
_entity_poly.entity_id
_entity_poly.type
_entity_poly.pdbx_seq_one_letter_code
_entity_poly.pdbx_strand_id
1 'polypeptide(L)'
;MIPLNHLFTILTGLILFLLARRYFDPRIAIIGVSLFFLSDLVWQTSITGLNLSLLTLLVLSSIWFGLMASEGFDDPQTKPSRAYLLLGISALFLGLACITRYAAWALVPGFLLWIGLEHRNHRPAATLSLFAGVVILIALPWAVRNVLVCGHLFGMAPQLALNSADPSFTHSFERTLSPDLTPTVVIRNLRTKWVEGMATLYQSNLFLIGNGVISCLFFTTYFFRFVRKFIGNLRWGILLSLFLLLNVAAIYRGTTEMMFVIFWPLILLYGLSFYFIFIDRLQITIPIYRWAMHAVLIITTALPLLFTLMPPRADSPYPPYNPALIAHMSQLLDEDEVLCTDIPWATAWYGDRRSVLLPANIKDFFDINDFRHRISGLYFTTETRDLPYVRTLMSGPYMTWFPLFGGRIPMDLSLQDATLLHQQDQLFLTDRPRWRDTRTPR
;
A
#
# COMPACT_ATOMS: atom_id res chain seq x y z
N MET A 1 5.08 -3.74 -15.44
CA MET A 1 5.08 -3.70 -13.96
C MET A 1 4.76 -5.05 -13.32
N ILE A 2 3.71 -5.75 -13.77
CA ILE A 2 3.31 -7.06 -13.22
C ILE A 2 4.44 -8.12 -13.22
N PRO A 3 5.25 -8.30 -14.29
CA PRO A 3 6.35 -9.28 -14.27
C PRO A 3 7.41 -8.99 -13.21
N LEU A 4 7.66 -7.71 -12.94
CA LEU A 4 8.64 -7.28 -11.94
C LEU A 4 8.13 -7.57 -10.52
N ASN A 5 6.84 -7.36 -10.27
CA ASN A 5 6.24 -7.73 -8.99
C ASN A 5 6.29 -9.24 -8.75
N HIS A 6 6.00 -10.07 -9.76
CA HIS A 6 6.16 -11.51 -9.66
C HIS A 6 7.59 -11.92 -9.31
N LEU A 7 8.59 -11.28 -9.94
CA LEU A 7 10.00 -11.52 -9.61
C LEU A 7 10.28 -11.20 -8.13
N PHE A 8 9.82 -10.06 -7.63
CA PHE A 8 10.01 -9.69 -6.22
C PHE A 8 9.29 -10.64 -5.26
N THR A 9 8.09 -11.11 -5.60
CA THR A 9 7.36 -12.13 -4.82
C THR A 9 8.14 -13.45 -4.76
N ILE A 10 8.68 -13.92 -5.89
CA ILE A 10 9.49 -15.14 -5.95
C ILE A 10 10.76 -15.00 -5.12
N LEU A 11 11.48 -13.87 -5.24
CA LEU A 11 12.66 -13.58 -4.42
C LEU A 11 12.33 -13.50 -2.93
N THR A 12 11.16 -12.96 -2.58
CA THR A 12 10.68 -12.95 -1.19
C THR A 12 10.50 -14.37 -0.67
N GLY A 13 9.91 -15.27 -1.47
CA GLY A 13 9.80 -16.69 -1.13
C GLY A 13 11.15 -17.39 -0.94
N LEU A 14 12.16 -17.04 -1.76
CA LEU A 14 13.52 -17.55 -1.61
C LEU A 14 14.16 -17.09 -0.28
N ILE A 15 14.10 -15.80 0.04
CA ILE A 15 14.65 -15.28 1.30
C ILE A 15 13.90 -15.88 2.49
N LEU A 16 12.57 -16.04 2.38
CA LEU A 16 11.76 -16.71 3.39
C LEU A 16 12.23 -18.14 3.65
N PHE A 17 12.50 -18.91 2.59
CA PHE A 17 13.04 -20.27 2.70
C PHE A 17 14.38 -20.29 3.43
N LEU A 18 15.31 -19.40 3.03
CA LEU A 18 16.64 -19.32 3.63
C LEU A 18 16.58 -18.91 5.10
N LEU A 19 15.72 -17.93 5.43
CA LEU A 19 15.46 -17.47 6.78
C LEU A 19 14.94 -18.60 7.65
N ALA A 20 13.89 -19.29 7.19
CA ALA A 20 13.30 -20.41 7.89
C ALA A 20 14.30 -21.55 8.10
N ARG A 21 15.05 -21.94 7.06
CA ARG A 21 15.99 -23.05 7.13
C ARG A 21 17.17 -22.79 8.08
N ARG A 22 17.63 -21.54 8.17
CA ARG A 22 18.78 -21.16 9.01
C ARG A 22 18.39 -20.95 10.48
N TYR A 23 17.29 -20.27 10.70
CA TYR A 23 16.92 -19.76 12.02
C TYR A 23 15.83 -20.59 12.71
N PHE A 24 14.99 -21.26 11.93
CA PHE A 24 13.93 -22.13 12.40
C PHE A 24 14.24 -23.60 12.03
N ASP A 25 13.19 -24.41 11.87
CA ASP A 25 13.30 -25.83 11.51
C ASP A 25 13.17 -26.02 9.98
N PRO A 26 13.89 -26.97 9.35
CA PRO A 26 13.72 -27.32 7.94
C PRO A 26 12.27 -27.62 7.51
N ARG A 27 11.46 -28.21 8.40
CA ARG A 27 10.03 -28.48 8.16
C ARG A 27 9.24 -27.17 8.03
N ILE A 28 9.56 -26.18 8.87
CA ILE A 28 8.97 -24.83 8.82
C ILE A 28 9.38 -24.13 7.52
N ALA A 29 10.60 -24.35 7.03
CA ALA A 29 11.05 -23.76 5.78
C ALA A 29 10.25 -24.23 4.57
N ILE A 30 10.04 -25.55 4.44
CA ILE A 30 9.27 -26.10 3.32
C ILE A 30 7.81 -25.67 3.42
N ILE A 31 7.17 -25.91 4.56
CA ILE A 31 5.73 -25.62 4.73
C ILE A 31 5.47 -24.12 4.72
N GLY A 32 6.33 -23.30 5.33
CA GLY A 32 6.19 -21.84 5.33
C GLY A 32 6.24 -21.22 3.94
N VAL A 33 7.13 -21.71 3.08
CA VAL A 33 7.21 -21.24 1.69
C VAL A 33 6.04 -21.75 0.87
N SER A 34 5.61 -23.00 1.07
CA SER A 34 4.40 -23.53 0.44
C SER A 34 3.17 -22.69 0.83
N LEU A 35 2.98 -22.40 2.12
CA LEU A 35 1.86 -21.58 2.59
C LEU A 35 1.96 -20.12 2.13
N PHE A 36 3.16 -19.59 1.99
CA PHE A 36 3.37 -18.26 1.42
C PHE A 36 2.86 -18.20 -0.03
N PHE A 37 3.21 -19.17 -0.88
CA PHE A 37 2.72 -19.24 -2.25
C PHE A 37 1.27 -19.74 -2.38
N LEU A 38 0.71 -20.40 -1.37
CA LEU A 38 -0.71 -20.76 -1.33
C LEU A 38 -1.58 -19.63 -0.74
N SER A 39 -1.00 -18.49 -0.40
CA SER A 39 -1.73 -17.35 0.15
C SER A 39 -2.28 -16.46 -0.97
N ASP A 40 -3.60 -16.29 -0.99
CA ASP A 40 -4.28 -15.37 -1.90
C ASP A 40 -3.75 -13.94 -1.78
N LEU A 41 -3.49 -13.49 -0.56
CA LEU A 41 -2.95 -12.16 -0.26
C LEU A 41 -1.60 -11.90 -0.95
N VAL A 42 -0.74 -12.93 -1.08
CA VAL A 42 0.56 -12.82 -1.74
C VAL A 42 0.37 -12.64 -3.26
N TRP A 43 -0.58 -13.34 -3.86
CA TRP A 43 -0.86 -13.21 -5.28
C TRP A 43 -1.56 -11.91 -5.62
N GLN A 44 -2.57 -11.50 -4.83
CA GLN A 44 -3.23 -10.21 -4.96
C GLN A 44 -2.22 -9.05 -4.96
N THR A 45 -1.30 -9.05 -3.99
CA THR A 45 -0.25 -8.01 -3.93
C THR A 45 0.74 -8.07 -5.09
N SER A 46 0.99 -9.25 -5.66
CA SER A 46 1.82 -9.42 -6.85
C SER A 46 1.18 -8.80 -8.10
N ILE A 47 -0.13 -9.01 -8.31
CA ILE A 47 -0.85 -8.54 -9.51
C ILE A 47 -1.29 -7.07 -9.46
N THR A 48 -1.36 -6.44 -8.28
CA THR A 48 -1.83 -5.05 -8.12
C THR A 48 -1.01 -3.99 -8.87
N GLY A 49 0.22 -4.30 -9.30
CA GLY A 49 1.14 -3.30 -9.87
C GLY A 49 1.69 -2.29 -8.84
N LEU A 50 1.33 -2.42 -7.55
CA LEU A 50 1.85 -1.59 -6.47
C LEU A 50 3.28 -2.00 -6.07
N ASN A 51 3.96 -1.11 -5.37
CA ASN A 51 5.31 -1.31 -4.84
C ASN A 51 5.40 -2.26 -3.62
N LEU A 52 4.30 -2.92 -3.23
CA LEU A 52 4.22 -3.76 -2.03
C LEU A 52 5.10 -5.02 -2.12
N SER A 53 5.22 -5.60 -3.30
CA SER A 53 6.07 -6.79 -3.53
C SER A 53 7.55 -6.45 -3.33
N LEU A 54 8.01 -5.32 -3.88
CA LEU A 54 9.35 -4.79 -3.65
C LEU A 54 9.57 -4.46 -2.17
N LEU A 55 8.61 -3.79 -1.55
CA LEU A 55 8.71 -3.38 -0.15
C LEU A 55 8.83 -4.59 0.79
N THR A 56 8.06 -5.65 0.55
CA THR A 56 8.14 -6.90 1.31
C THR A 56 9.52 -7.55 1.15
N LEU A 57 10.05 -7.58 -0.06
CA LEU A 57 11.40 -8.09 -0.34
C LEU A 57 12.48 -7.30 0.40
N LEU A 58 12.42 -5.96 0.36
CA LEU A 58 13.39 -5.08 1.03
C LEU A 58 13.35 -5.26 2.55
N VAL A 59 12.17 -5.29 3.15
CA VAL A 59 12.02 -5.48 4.61
C VAL A 59 12.50 -6.87 5.04
N LEU A 60 12.15 -7.93 4.30
CA LEU A 60 12.61 -9.27 4.62
C LEU A 60 14.13 -9.42 4.44
N SER A 61 14.70 -8.77 3.42
CA SER A 61 16.16 -8.69 3.22
C SER A 61 16.84 -7.96 4.37
N SER A 62 16.27 -6.84 4.82
CA SER A 62 16.77 -6.10 5.98
C SER A 62 16.81 -6.97 7.24
N ILE A 63 15.76 -7.76 7.49
CA ILE A 63 15.71 -8.70 8.62
C ILE A 63 16.75 -9.81 8.46
N TRP A 64 16.86 -10.42 7.27
CA TRP A 64 17.85 -11.47 7.00
C TRP A 64 19.28 -11.01 7.30
N PHE A 65 19.69 -9.85 6.77
CA PHE A 65 21.02 -9.31 7.05
C PHE A 65 21.20 -8.86 8.50
N GLY A 66 20.15 -8.33 9.14
CA GLY A 66 20.18 -7.95 10.55
C GLY A 66 20.34 -9.15 11.50
N LEU A 67 19.71 -10.28 11.17
CA LEU A 67 19.87 -11.54 11.89
C LEU A 67 21.29 -12.11 11.71
N MET A 68 21.83 -12.04 10.48
CA MET A 68 23.22 -12.45 10.23
C MET A 68 24.24 -11.55 10.95
N ALA A 69 23.96 -10.25 11.05
CA ALA A 69 24.77 -9.32 11.84
C ALA A 69 24.76 -9.70 13.32
N SER A 70 23.58 -9.99 13.87
CA SER A 70 23.39 -10.38 15.27
C SER A 70 24.17 -11.66 15.61
N GLU A 71 24.11 -12.68 14.76
CA GLU A 71 24.94 -13.90 14.92
C GLU A 71 26.45 -13.58 14.91
N GLY A 72 26.88 -12.67 14.03
CA GLY A 72 28.29 -12.28 13.94
C GLY A 72 28.81 -11.43 15.10
N PHE A 73 27.94 -10.86 15.93
CA PHE A 73 28.35 -10.19 17.17
C PHE A 73 28.50 -11.17 18.34
N ASP A 74 27.76 -12.27 18.32
CA ASP A 74 27.82 -13.29 19.36
C ASP A 74 28.86 -14.39 19.08
N ASP A 75 29.26 -14.59 17.82
CA ASP A 75 30.31 -15.55 17.45
C ASP A 75 31.73 -14.97 17.69
N PRO A 76 32.54 -15.56 18.60
CA PRO A 76 33.90 -15.09 18.89
C PRO A 76 34.87 -15.21 17.71
N GLN A 77 34.57 -16.07 16.72
CA GLN A 77 35.43 -16.31 15.57
C GLN A 77 35.21 -15.29 14.44
N THR A 78 34.06 -14.62 14.43
CA THR A 78 33.75 -13.63 13.42
C THR A 78 34.41 -12.28 13.71
N LYS A 79 35.03 -11.69 12.68
CA LYS A 79 35.58 -10.33 12.76
C LYS A 79 34.43 -9.34 13.01
N PRO A 80 34.54 -8.44 14.00
CA PRO A 80 33.48 -7.49 14.34
C PRO A 80 33.14 -6.56 13.17
N SER A 81 34.11 -6.24 12.30
CA SER A 81 33.89 -5.44 11.09
C SER A 81 32.86 -6.05 10.13
N ARG A 82 32.81 -7.39 10.04
CA ARG A 82 31.83 -8.09 9.20
C ARG A 82 30.42 -7.93 9.77
N ALA A 83 30.26 -8.00 11.09
CA ALA A 83 28.97 -7.83 11.76
C ALA A 83 28.43 -6.39 11.58
N TYR A 84 29.27 -5.37 11.77
CA TYR A 84 28.91 -3.98 11.49
C TYR A 84 28.58 -3.73 10.02
N LEU A 85 29.31 -4.35 9.08
CA LEU A 85 29.01 -4.26 7.65
C LEU A 85 27.63 -4.85 7.34
N LEU A 86 27.32 -6.04 7.87
CA LEU A 86 26.01 -6.68 7.68
C LEU A 86 24.88 -5.85 8.30
N LEU A 87 25.13 -5.21 9.46
CA LEU A 87 24.18 -4.27 10.06
C LEU A 87 23.95 -3.04 9.18
N GLY A 88 25.01 -2.51 8.56
CA GLY A 88 24.93 -1.43 7.58
C GLY A 88 24.13 -1.84 6.33
N ILE A 89 24.31 -3.06 5.83
CA ILE A 89 23.50 -3.60 4.71
C ILE A 89 22.03 -3.75 5.13
N SER A 90 21.76 -4.23 6.35
CA SER A 90 20.40 -4.31 6.90
C SER A 90 19.73 -2.92 6.94
N ALA A 91 20.44 -1.91 7.44
CA ALA A 91 19.99 -0.52 7.45
C ALA A 91 19.78 0.02 6.03
N LEU A 92 20.62 -0.38 5.07
CA LEU A 92 20.50 0.00 3.67
C LEU A 92 19.16 -0.44 3.08
N PHE A 93 18.81 -1.72 3.25
CA PHE A 93 17.54 -2.24 2.77
C PHE A 93 16.32 -1.57 3.44
N LEU A 94 16.40 -1.25 4.73
CA LEU A 94 15.32 -0.51 5.39
C LEU A 94 15.22 0.95 4.93
N GLY A 95 16.35 1.62 4.67
CA GLY A 95 16.38 2.95 4.07
C GLY A 95 15.75 2.97 2.68
N LEU A 96 16.07 1.97 1.85
CA LEU A 96 15.43 1.76 0.54
C LEU A 96 13.92 1.52 0.66
N ALA A 97 13.49 0.77 1.69
CA ALA A 97 12.07 0.59 1.98
C ALA A 97 11.37 1.92 2.35
N CYS A 98 12.02 2.77 3.14
CA CYS A 98 11.48 4.08 3.55
C CYS A 98 11.31 5.06 2.38
N ILE A 99 12.21 5.05 1.40
CA ILE A 99 12.06 5.88 0.18
C ILE A 99 11.07 5.26 -0.83
N THR A 100 10.89 3.94 -0.81
CA THR A 100 9.88 3.26 -1.64
C THR A 100 8.49 3.68 -1.20
N ARG A 101 8.27 3.82 0.12
CA ARG A 101 6.97 4.21 0.67
C ARG A 101 7.09 4.89 2.02
N TYR A 102 6.50 6.09 2.16
CA TYR A 102 6.60 6.87 3.40
C TYR A 102 6.07 6.14 4.65
N ALA A 103 5.01 5.35 4.54
CA ALA A 103 4.50 4.59 5.69
C ALA A 103 5.49 3.53 6.21
N ALA A 104 6.53 3.16 5.44
CA ALA A 104 7.58 2.25 5.93
C ALA A 104 8.47 2.89 7.02
N TRP A 105 8.43 4.22 7.20
CA TRP A 105 9.06 4.88 8.36
C TRP A 105 8.51 4.38 9.70
N ALA A 106 7.26 3.88 9.73
CA ALA A 106 6.68 3.25 10.92
C ALA A 106 7.43 1.97 11.36
N LEU A 107 8.20 1.36 10.46
CA LEU A 107 9.01 0.17 10.75
C LEU A 107 10.28 0.51 11.53
N VAL A 108 10.85 1.71 11.32
CA VAL A 108 12.16 2.10 11.86
C VAL A 108 12.23 1.99 13.38
N PRO A 109 11.26 2.48 14.18
CA PRO A 109 11.31 2.32 15.64
C PRO A 109 11.29 0.86 16.08
N GLY A 110 10.58 -0.02 15.37
CA GLY A 110 10.58 -1.45 15.66
C GLY A 110 11.93 -2.12 15.40
N PHE A 111 12.61 -1.76 14.31
CA PHE A 111 13.98 -2.22 14.06
C PHE A 111 14.97 -1.68 15.10
N LEU A 112 14.86 -0.41 15.48
CA LEU A 112 15.70 0.18 16.54
C LEU A 112 15.48 -0.51 17.88
N LEU A 113 14.23 -0.81 18.24
CA LEU A 113 13.92 -1.59 19.44
C LEU A 113 14.57 -2.97 19.38
N TRP A 114 14.41 -3.69 18.26
CA TRP A 114 15.02 -5.01 18.08
C TRP A 114 16.55 -4.97 18.22
N ILE A 115 17.21 -4.04 17.52
CA ILE A 115 18.67 -3.89 17.56
C ILE A 115 19.14 -3.51 18.97
N GLY A 116 18.43 -2.62 19.66
CA GLY A 116 18.74 -2.20 21.02
C GLY A 116 18.58 -3.32 22.05
N LEU A 117 17.57 -4.19 21.89
CA LEU A 117 17.38 -5.36 22.75
C LEU A 117 18.45 -6.43 22.52
N GLU A 118 18.84 -6.64 21.27
CA GLU A 118 19.83 -7.67 20.92
C GLU A 118 21.25 -7.26 21.33
N HIS A 119 21.67 -6.04 20.97
CA HIS A 119 23.03 -5.57 21.14
C HIS A 119 23.26 -4.85 22.48
N ARG A 120 22.41 -5.10 23.48
CA ARG A 120 22.51 -4.47 24.81
C ARG A 120 23.91 -4.66 25.44
N ASN A 121 24.56 -5.78 25.16
CA ASN A 121 25.90 -6.10 25.66
C ASN A 121 27.04 -5.62 24.73
N HIS A 122 26.72 -5.21 23.50
CA HIS A 122 27.67 -4.95 22.42
C HIS A 122 27.63 -3.47 21.97
N ARG A 123 27.84 -2.55 22.91
CA ARG A 123 27.81 -1.08 22.67
C ARG A 123 26.53 -0.63 21.93
N PRO A 124 25.35 -0.70 22.58
CA PRO A 124 24.07 -0.46 21.93
C PRO A 124 23.97 0.92 21.28
N ALA A 125 24.64 1.94 21.84
CA ALA A 125 24.67 3.28 21.26
C ALA A 125 25.34 3.31 19.87
N ALA A 126 26.41 2.54 19.66
CA ALA A 126 27.15 2.51 18.40
C ALA A 126 26.41 1.75 17.30
N THR A 127 25.75 0.63 17.66
CA THR A 127 24.94 -0.14 16.70
C THR A 127 23.66 0.61 16.31
N LEU A 128 23.00 1.26 17.27
CA LEU A 128 21.82 2.10 17.01
C LEU A 128 22.16 3.32 16.17
N SER A 129 23.27 4.02 16.49
CA SER A 129 23.68 5.20 15.72
C SER A 129 24.10 4.84 14.30
N LEU A 130 24.81 3.72 14.11
CA LEU A 130 25.14 3.22 12.78
C LEU A 130 23.88 2.90 11.98
N PHE A 131 22.94 2.15 12.57
CA PHE A 131 21.73 1.74 11.88
C PHE A 131 20.85 2.94 11.50
N ALA A 132 20.56 3.82 12.47
CA ALA A 132 19.78 5.04 12.24
C ALA A 132 20.48 5.97 11.24
N GLY A 133 21.80 6.15 11.38
CA GLY A 133 22.61 7.00 10.52
C GLY A 133 22.57 6.55 9.06
N VAL A 134 22.68 5.25 8.79
CA VAL A 134 22.60 4.71 7.42
C VAL A 134 21.19 4.88 6.84
N VAL A 135 20.14 4.58 7.60
CA VAL A 135 18.74 4.78 7.16
C VAL A 135 18.50 6.25 6.78
N ILE A 136 18.94 7.18 7.63
CA ILE A 136 18.81 8.62 7.38
C ILE A 136 19.62 9.03 6.16
N LEU A 137 20.86 8.55 6.02
CA LEU A 137 21.73 8.87 4.88
C LEU A 137 21.09 8.53 3.54
N ILE A 138 20.37 7.41 3.47
CA ILE A 138 19.68 6.97 2.23
C ILE A 138 18.44 7.80 1.95
N ALA A 139 17.71 8.18 2.99
CA ALA A 139 16.53 9.02 2.84
C ALA A 139 16.86 10.51 2.61
N LEU A 140 18.06 10.95 2.98
CA LEU A 140 18.45 12.35 2.99
C LEU A 140 18.38 13.01 1.59
N PRO A 141 18.90 12.42 0.50
CA PRO A 141 18.80 13.03 -0.83
C PRO A 141 17.35 13.30 -1.26
N TRP A 142 16.44 12.37 -0.94
CA TRP A 142 15.02 12.52 -1.24
C TRP A 142 14.37 13.62 -0.40
N ALA A 143 14.69 13.68 0.90
CA ALA A 143 14.21 14.73 1.79
C ALA A 143 14.71 16.12 1.36
N VAL A 144 15.99 16.25 0.98
CA VAL A 144 16.57 17.49 0.45
C VAL A 144 15.85 17.91 -0.82
N ARG A 145 15.62 16.98 -1.77
CA ARG A 145 14.83 17.25 -2.97
C ARG A 145 13.44 17.76 -2.65
N ASN A 146 12.76 17.17 -1.66
CA ASN A 146 11.41 17.60 -1.28
C ASN A 146 11.40 19.01 -0.66
N VAL A 147 12.42 19.37 0.12
CA VAL A 147 12.56 20.73 0.65
C VAL A 147 12.82 21.73 -0.48
N LEU A 148 13.68 21.39 -1.45
CA LEU A 148 13.98 22.27 -2.57
C LEU A 148 12.77 22.49 -3.50
N VAL A 149 11.94 21.46 -3.71
CA VAL A 149 10.80 21.54 -4.64
C VAL A 149 9.51 22.02 -3.95
N CYS A 150 9.23 21.52 -2.75
CA CYS A 150 7.95 21.71 -2.06
C CYS A 150 8.07 22.49 -0.74
N GLY A 151 9.28 22.82 -0.28
CA GLY A 151 9.50 23.49 1.02
C GLY A 151 9.33 22.59 2.26
N HIS A 152 9.07 21.28 2.08
CA HIS A 152 8.74 20.36 3.18
C HIS A 152 9.52 19.03 3.08
N LEU A 153 9.97 18.49 4.22
CA LEU A 153 10.77 17.25 4.28
C LEU A 153 10.08 16.02 3.66
N PHE A 154 8.79 15.86 3.93
CA PHE A 154 7.97 14.74 3.44
C PHE A 154 7.14 15.11 2.19
N GLY A 155 7.48 16.23 1.53
CA GLY A 155 6.70 16.76 0.42
C GLY A 155 5.25 17.05 0.82
N MET A 156 4.29 16.61 0.02
CA MET A 156 2.85 16.77 0.28
C MET A 156 2.24 15.62 1.09
N ALA A 157 3.03 14.63 1.54
CA ALA A 157 2.49 13.45 2.22
C ALA A 157 1.67 13.78 3.48
N PRO A 158 2.10 14.70 4.37
CA PRO A 158 1.29 15.08 5.53
C PRO A 158 -0.07 15.70 5.15
N GLN A 159 -0.13 16.43 4.04
CA GLN A 159 -1.35 17.06 3.55
C GLN A 159 -2.31 16.03 2.93
N LEU A 160 -1.77 14.99 2.29
CA LEU A 160 -2.59 13.86 1.80
C LEU A 160 -3.33 13.14 2.94
N ALA A 161 -2.85 13.25 4.19
CA ALA A 161 -3.58 12.75 5.36
C ALA A 161 -4.95 13.44 5.56
N LEU A 162 -5.20 14.57 4.92
CA LEU A 162 -6.47 15.31 4.96
C LEU A 162 -7.48 14.88 3.89
N ASN A 163 -7.05 14.15 2.85
CA ASN A 163 -7.96 13.66 1.81
C ASN A 163 -9.03 12.72 2.37
N SER A 164 -10.30 12.90 2.03
CA SER A 164 -11.39 12.03 2.49
C SER A 164 -11.67 12.15 4.00
N ALA A 165 -11.43 13.33 4.58
CA ALA A 165 -11.92 13.68 5.91
C ALA A 165 -13.45 13.81 5.94
N ASP A 166 -14.06 14.11 4.80
CA ASP A 166 -15.49 14.11 4.58
C ASP A 166 -15.85 12.89 3.71
N PRO A 167 -16.69 11.95 4.19
CA PRO A 167 -17.14 10.79 3.41
C PRO A 167 -17.88 11.15 2.13
N SER A 168 -18.45 12.35 2.05
CA SER A 168 -19.18 12.85 0.88
C SER A 168 -18.27 13.45 -0.20
N PHE A 169 -16.96 13.62 0.10
CA PHE A 169 -16.02 14.36 -0.72
C PHE A 169 -14.69 13.60 -0.89
N THR A 170 -14.67 12.69 -1.86
CA THR A 170 -13.49 11.90 -2.22
C THR A 170 -12.37 12.81 -2.75
N HIS A 171 -11.13 12.57 -2.31
CA HIS A 171 -9.96 13.41 -2.68
C HIS A 171 -10.15 14.89 -2.34
N SER A 172 -10.85 15.17 -1.24
CA SER A 172 -11.24 16.52 -0.83
C SER A 172 -10.12 17.56 -0.86
N PHE A 173 -8.92 17.18 -0.42
CA PHE A 173 -7.79 18.09 -0.34
C PHE A 173 -7.18 18.31 -1.73
N GLU A 174 -6.99 17.25 -2.51
CA GLU A 174 -6.44 17.33 -3.88
C GLU A 174 -7.37 18.07 -4.87
N ARG A 175 -8.68 18.05 -4.62
CA ARG A 175 -9.70 18.70 -5.48
C ARG A 175 -9.97 20.16 -5.11
N THR A 176 -9.34 20.71 -4.09
CA THR A 176 -9.58 22.07 -3.59
C THR A 176 -8.36 22.96 -3.79
N LEU A 177 -8.51 24.10 -4.49
CA LEU A 177 -7.40 25.04 -4.70
C LEU A 177 -6.99 25.80 -3.42
N SER A 178 -7.96 26.12 -2.57
CA SER A 178 -7.76 26.87 -1.32
C SER A 178 -8.31 26.10 -0.11
N PRO A 179 -7.59 25.06 0.36
CA PRO A 179 -8.04 24.27 1.51
C PRO A 179 -7.94 25.09 2.81
N ASP A 180 -8.93 24.93 3.70
CA ASP A 180 -8.85 25.47 5.05
C ASP A 180 -7.87 24.64 5.89
N LEU A 181 -6.72 25.24 6.21
CA LEU A 181 -5.63 24.64 6.96
C LEU A 181 -5.58 25.13 8.41
N THR A 182 -6.69 25.65 8.94
CA THR A 182 -6.77 26.02 10.35
C THR A 182 -6.43 24.81 11.25
N PRO A 183 -5.52 24.96 12.24
CA PRO A 183 -5.04 23.83 13.06
C PRO A 183 -6.16 23.06 13.76
N THR A 184 -7.21 23.76 14.18
CA THR A 184 -8.37 23.18 14.85
C THR A 184 -9.14 22.22 13.94
N VAL A 185 -9.37 22.62 12.68
CA VAL A 185 -10.05 21.79 11.67
C VAL A 185 -9.17 20.59 11.30
N VAL A 186 -7.88 20.81 11.10
CA VAL A 186 -6.91 19.75 10.78
C VAL A 186 -6.89 18.67 11.88
N ILE A 187 -6.74 19.06 13.14
CA ILE A 187 -6.68 18.10 14.27
C ILE A 187 -8.00 17.34 14.40
N ARG A 188 -9.14 18.03 14.27
CA ARG A 188 -10.47 17.40 14.32
C ARG A 188 -10.61 16.36 13.21
N ASN A 189 -10.25 16.72 11.98
CA ASN A 189 -10.36 15.83 10.82
C ASN A 189 -9.46 14.60 10.98
N LEU A 190 -8.20 14.78 11.40
CA LEU A 190 -7.29 13.66 11.65
C LEU A 190 -7.79 12.73 12.76
N ARG A 191 -8.37 13.29 13.83
CA ARG A 191 -8.97 12.49 14.92
C ARG A 191 -10.14 11.66 14.41
N THR A 192 -11.08 12.27 13.69
CA THR A 192 -12.25 11.56 13.14
C THR A 192 -11.78 10.42 12.23
N LYS A 193 -10.84 10.69 11.33
CA LYS A 193 -10.27 9.68 10.42
C LYS A 193 -9.57 8.56 11.15
N TRP A 194 -8.80 8.87 12.20
CA TRP A 194 -8.15 7.83 13.00
C TRP A 194 -9.18 6.93 13.69
N VAL A 195 -10.26 7.49 14.25
CA VAL A 195 -11.33 6.70 14.89
C VAL A 195 -12.07 5.85 13.86
N GLU A 196 -12.48 6.42 12.73
CA GLU A 196 -13.12 5.69 11.65
C GLU A 196 -12.22 4.60 11.08
N GLY A 197 -10.95 4.92 10.80
CA GLY A 197 -9.97 3.99 10.28
C GLY A 197 -9.65 2.85 11.26
N MET A 198 -9.62 3.13 12.56
CA MET A 198 -9.53 2.08 13.58
C MET A 198 -10.77 1.19 13.58
N ALA A 199 -11.96 1.77 13.48
CA ALA A 199 -13.21 1.01 13.42
C ALA A 199 -13.28 0.12 12.17
N THR A 200 -12.89 0.64 11.00
CA THR A 200 -12.85 -0.15 9.76
C THR A 200 -11.82 -1.25 9.86
N LEU A 201 -10.59 -0.96 10.27
CA LEU A 201 -9.54 -1.98 10.42
C LEU A 201 -9.94 -3.09 11.38
N TYR A 202 -10.65 -2.77 12.46
CA TYR A 202 -11.18 -3.76 13.39
C TYR A 202 -12.22 -4.68 12.74
N GLN A 203 -13.12 -4.13 11.93
CA GLN A 203 -14.19 -4.88 11.28
C GLN A 203 -13.72 -5.68 10.06
N SER A 204 -12.86 -5.11 9.22
CA SER A 204 -12.51 -5.66 7.91
C SER A 204 -11.17 -6.38 7.87
N ASN A 205 -10.16 -5.93 8.62
CA ASN A 205 -8.77 -6.29 8.31
C ASN A 205 -8.03 -7.04 9.43
N LEU A 206 -8.36 -6.85 10.71
CA LEU A 206 -7.60 -7.50 11.81
C LEU A 206 -7.64 -9.04 11.74
N PHE A 207 -8.75 -9.64 11.32
CA PHE A 207 -8.87 -11.09 11.12
C PHE A 207 -8.33 -11.57 9.76
N LEU A 208 -8.15 -10.64 8.80
CA LEU A 208 -7.70 -10.88 7.43
C LEU A 208 -6.20 -10.63 7.22
N ILE A 209 -5.50 -10.04 8.20
CA ILE A 209 -4.04 -10.09 8.26
C ILE A 209 -3.66 -11.57 8.39
N GLY A 210 -3.44 -12.25 7.27
CA GLY A 210 -2.74 -13.52 7.23
C GLY A 210 -3.51 -14.77 7.66
N ASN A 211 -4.64 -15.09 7.00
CA ASN A 211 -5.35 -16.36 7.19
C ASN A 211 -5.56 -16.67 8.69
N GLY A 212 -6.58 -16.06 9.29
CA GLY A 212 -6.80 -15.87 10.74
C GLY A 212 -6.17 -16.88 11.70
N VAL A 213 -6.23 -18.18 11.42
CA VAL A 213 -5.57 -19.25 12.20
C VAL A 213 -4.07 -18.99 12.42
N ILE A 214 -3.29 -18.71 11.37
CA ILE A 214 -1.83 -18.55 11.50
C ILE A 214 -1.49 -17.28 12.26
N SER A 215 -2.24 -16.20 12.04
CA SER A 215 -2.07 -14.96 12.80
C SER A 215 -2.42 -15.12 14.28
N CYS A 216 -3.46 -15.88 14.62
CA CYS A 216 -3.73 -16.25 16.01
C CYS A 216 -2.54 -17.00 16.62
N LEU A 217 -1.98 -17.99 15.89
CA LEU A 217 -0.79 -18.75 16.33
C LEU A 217 0.46 -17.85 16.45
N PHE A 218 0.56 -16.81 15.64
CA PHE A 218 1.62 -15.80 15.77
C PHE A 218 1.48 -15.00 17.06
N PHE A 219 0.28 -14.48 17.36
CA PHE A 219 0.02 -13.71 18.57
C PHE A 219 0.17 -14.56 19.84
N THR A 220 -0.19 -15.85 19.81
CA THR A 220 0.07 -16.74 20.92
C THR A 220 1.56 -16.90 21.20
N THR A 221 2.43 -16.57 20.24
CA THR A 221 3.86 -16.70 20.48
C THR A 221 4.37 -15.77 21.58
N TYR A 222 3.78 -14.59 21.75
CA TYR A 222 4.23 -13.62 22.74
C TYR A 222 4.13 -14.10 24.19
N PHE A 223 3.32 -15.12 24.46
CA PHE A 223 3.21 -15.75 25.78
C PHE A 223 4.30 -16.78 26.09
N PHE A 224 5.16 -17.12 25.12
CA PHE A 224 6.27 -18.04 25.32
C PHE A 224 7.62 -17.47 24.91
N ARG A 225 8.67 -18.03 25.50
CA ARG A 225 10.06 -17.67 25.25
C ARG A 225 10.68 -18.63 24.23
N PHE A 226 11.19 -18.08 23.13
CA PHE A 226 11.99 -18.85 22.18
C PHE A 226 13.36 -19.19 22.79
N VAL A 227 13.88 -20.36 22.43
CA VAL A 227 15.23 -20.82 22.83
C VAL A 227 16.29 -19.86 22.29
N ARG A 228 16.16 -19.45 21.03
CA ARG A 228 17.07 -18.52 20.37
C ARG A 228 16.66 -17.07 20.69
N LYS A 229 17.55 -16.36 21.42
CA LYS A 229 17.29 -15.00 21.92
C LYS A 229 17.00 -14.00 20.80
N PHE A 230 17.78 -14.03 19.72
CA PHE A 230 17.64 -13.13 18.57
C PHE A 230 16.26 -13.22 17.89
N ILE A 231 15.72 -14.43 17.73
CA ILE A 231 14.37 -14.68 17.20
C ILE A 231 13.32 -14.20 18.20
N GLY A 232 13.54 -14.46 19.48
CA GLY A 232 12.67 -13.97 20.55
C GLY A 232 12.53 -12.45 20.55
N ASN A 233 13.63 -11.73 20.38
CA ASN A 233 13.70 -10.27 20.41
C ASN A 233 13.13 -9.61 19.15
N LEU A 234 13.32 -10.21 17.96
CA LEU A 234 12.77 -9.70 16.70
C LEU A 234 11.25 -9.54 16.75
N ARG A 235 10.53 -10.41 17.46
CA ARG A 235 9.07 -10.31 17.63
C ARG A 235 8.60 -9.02 18.28
N TRP A 236 9.37 -8.48 19.24
CA TRP A 236 9.03 -7.21 19.88
C TRP A 236 9.21 -6.04 18.91
N GLY A 237 10.22 -6.11 18.05
CA GLY A 237 10.39 -5.17 16.94
C GLY A 237 9.22 -5.24 15.97
N ILE A 238 8.83 -6.45 15.56
CA ILE A 238 7.65 -6.67 14.69
C ILE A 238 6.37 -6.13 15.33
N LEU A 239 6.15 -6.38 16.63
CA LEU A 239 4.96 -5.91 17.34
C LEU A 239 4.88 -4.39 17.35
N LEU A 240 6.00 -3.71 17.65
CA LEU A 240 6.06 -2.26 17.64
C LEU A 240 5.85 -1.70 16.22
N SER A 241 6.48 -2.30 15.21
CA SER A 241 6.29 -1.91 13.80
C SER A 241 4.83 -2.10 13.35
N LEU A 242 4.19 -3.21 13.73
CA LEU A 242 2.79 -3.48 13.42
C LEU A 242 1.87 -2.48 14.11
N PHE A 243 2.10 -2.18 15.40
CA PHE A 243 1.35 -1.18 16.14
C PHE A 243 1.48 0.22 15.54
N LEU A 244 2.69 0.64 15.16
CA LEU A 244 2.89 1.95 14.53
C LEU A 244 2.26 2.00 13.14
N LEU A 245 2.42 0.95 12.33
CA LEU A 245 1.78 0.88 11.02
C LEU A 245 0.26 0.89 11.13
N LEU A 246 -0.31 0.25 12.16
CA LEU A 246 -1.75 0.27 12.44
C LEU A 246 -2.27 1.70 12.62
N ASN A 247 -1.55 2.53 13.37
CA ASN A 247 -1.92 3.94 13.57
C ASN A 247 -1.81 4.76 12.27
N VAL A 248 -0.77 4.52 11.48
CA VAL A 248 -0.59 5.21 10.18
C VAL A 248 -1.65 4.78 9.17
N ALA A 249 -1.95 3.48 9.09
CA ALA A 249 -2.97 2.92 8.22
C ALA A 249 -4.37 3.47 8.55
N ALA A 250 -4.68 3.71 9.83
CA ALA A 250 -5.93 4.34 10.26
C ALA A 250 -6.18 5.70 9.60
N ILE A 251 -5.12 6.50 9.48
CA ILE A 251 -5.22 7.89 9.00
C ILE A 251 -5.27 7.93 7.48
N TYR A 252 -4.38 7.18 6.82
CA TYR A 252 -4.19 7.25 5.37
C TYR A 252 -5.11 6.30 4.59
N ARG A 253 -5.56 5.20 5.21
CA ARG A 253 -6.45 4.17 4.63
C ARG A 253 -6.00 3.62 3.26
N GLY A 254 -6.83 2.77 2.65
CA GLY A 254 -6.68 2.29 1.27
C GLY A 254 -5.40 1.50 1.05
N THR A 255 -4.52 2.00 0.18
CA THR A 255 -3.28 1.29 -0.16
C THR A 255 -2.37 1.08 1.05
N THR A 256 -2.44 1.92 2.09
CA THR A 256 -1.58 1.81 3.29
C THR A 256 -2.01 0.63 4.16
N GLU A 257 -3.30 0.27 4.16
CA GLU A 257 -3.81 -0.91 4.86
C GLU A 257 -3.22 -2.19 4.26
N MET A 258 -3.04 -2.22 2.94
CA MET A 258 -2.43 -3.36 2.25
C MET A 258 -0.96 -3.61 2.68
N MET A 259 -0.28 -2.64 3.33
CA MET A 259 1.09 -2.81 3.80
C MET A 259 1.25 -3.85 4.91
N PHE A 260 0.17 -4.29 5.57
CA PHE A 260 0.27 -5.39 6.54
C PHE A 260 0.79 -6.69 5.91
N VAL A 261 0.70 -6.85 4.58
CA VAL A 261 1.33 -7.96 3.83
C VAL A 261 2.82 -8.11 4.13
N ILE A 262 3.52 -7.02 4.43
CA ILE A 262 4.97 -7.03 4.68
C ILE A 262 5.33 -7.94 5.85
N PHE A 263 4.44 -8.05 6.84
CA PHE A 263 4.62 -8.90 8.01
C PHE A 263 4.22 -10.36 7.75
N TRP A 264 3.46 -10.64 6.69
CA TRP A 264 2.94 -11.97 6.41
C TRP A 264 4.01 -13.07 6.37
N PRO A 265 5.16 -12.90 5.70
CA PRO A 265 6.23 -13.91 5.72
C PRO A 265 6.72 -14.23 7.14
N LEU A 266 6.81 -13.23 8.02
CA LEU A 266 7.28 -13.42 9.39
C LEU A 266 6.20 -14.05 10.27
N ILE A 267 4.95 -13.59 10.14
CA ILE A 267 3.77 -14.15 10.82
C ILE A 267 3.67 -15.65 10.50
N LEU A 268 3.87 -16.05 9.24
CA LEU A 268 3.93 -17.44 8.81
C LEU A 268 5.00 -18.23 9.57
N LEU A 269 6.23 -17.74 9.64
CA LEU A 269 7.32 -18.46 10.32
C LEU A 269 7.07 -18.64 11.81
N TYR A 270 6.66 -17.58 12.50
CA TYR A 270 6.39 -17.64 13.93
C TYR A 270 5.15 -18.48 14.26
N GLY A 271 4.07 -18.32 13.49
CA GLY A 271 2.85 -19.11 13.65
C GLY A 271 3.09 -20.59 13.40
N LEU A 272 3.84 -20.95 12.35
CA LEU A 272 4.26 -22.32 12.10
C LEU A 272 5.19 -22.86 13.17
N SER A 273 6.11 -22.05 13.68
CA SER A 273 7.00 -22.45 14.78
C SER A 273 6.20 -22.88 15.99
N PHE A 274 5.21 -22.07 16.39
CA PHE A 274 4.35 -22.41 17.51
C PHE A 274 3.48 -23.64 17.22
N TYR A 275 2.94 -23.74 16.00
CA TYR A 275 2.16 -24.90 15.57
C TYR A 275 2.96 -26.21 15.71
N PHE A 276 4.20 -26.26 15.22
CA PHE A 276 5.04 -27.46 15.35
C PHE A 276 5.37 -27.78 16.80
N ILE A 277 5.71 -26.78 17.61
CA ILE A 277 5.92 -26.95 19.05
C ILE A 277 4.66 -27.53 19.70
N PHE A 278 3.48 -27.02 19.34
CA PHE A 278 2.21 -27.50 19.89
C PHE A 278 1.94 -28.96 19.53
N ILE A 279 2.10 -29.34 18.25
CA ILE A 279 1.92 -30.72 17.79
C ILE A 279 2.90 -31.68 18.48
N ASP A 280 4.17 -31.30 18.61
CA ASP A 280 5.18 -32.13 19.26
C ASP A 280 4.89 -32.31 20.77
N ARG A 281 4.28 -31.29 21.40
CA ARG A 281 3.89 -31.33 22.82
C ARG A 281 2.61 -32.14 23.09
N LEU A 282 1.72 -32.29 22.12
CA LEU A 282 0.51 -33.10 22.26
C LEU A 282 0.79 -34.61 22.36
N GLN A 283 2.02 -35.05 22.11
CA GLN A 283 2.45 -36.46 22.22
C GLN A 283 1.54 -37.45 21.47
N ILE A 284 0.90 -37.01 20.38
CA ILE A 284 -0.04 -37.83 19.60
C ILE A 284 0.69 -39.05 19.05
N THR A 285 0.40 -40.25 19.55
CA THR A 285 1.14 -41.46 19.20
C THR A 285 0.86 -41.94 17.77
N ILE A 286 -0.35 -41.70 17.28
CA ILE A 286 -0.81 -42.21 15.99
C ILE A 286 -0.40 -41.22 14.87
N PRO A 287 0.42 -41.64 13.88
CA PRO A 287 0.92 -40.74 12.84
C PRO A 287 -0.18 -40.09 12.00
N ILE A 288 -1.29 -40.80 11.74
CA ILE A 288 -2.36 -40.31 10.85
C ILE A 288 -3.01 -39.02 11.36
N TYR A 289 -3.15 -38.85 12.67
CA TYR A 289 -3.70 -37.62 13.25
C TYR A 289 -2.75 -36.43 13.07
N ARG A 290 -1.43 -36.65 13.12
CA ARG A 290 -0.46 -35.59 12.84
C ARG A 290 -0.55 -35.15 11.38
N TRP A 291 -0.59 -36.09 10.44
CA TRP A 291 -0.79 -35.81 9.02
C TRP A 291 -2.10 -35.08 8.76
N ALA A 292 -3.19 -35.50 9.42
CA ALA A 292 -4.49 -34.84 9.31
C ALA A 292 -4.43 -33.39 9.81
N MET A 293 -3.79 -33.11 10.94
CA MET A 293 -3.63 -31.74 11.45
C MET A 293 -2.82 -30.85 10.49
N HIS A 294 -1.74 -31.38 9.90
CA HIS A 294 -0.98 -30.66 8.88
C HIS A 294 -1.83 -30.38 7.63
N ALA A 295 -2.59 -31.37 7.16
CA ALA A 295 -3.48 -31.23 6.02
C ALA A 295 -4.57 -30.17 6.27
N VAL A 296 -5.20 -30.20 7.45
CA VAL A 296 -6.21 -29.21 7.85
C VAL A 296 -5.62 -27.81 7.81
N LEU A 297 -4.44 -27.59 8.43
CA LEU A 297 -3.78 -26.28 8.42
C LEU A 297 -3.51 -25.78 6.99
N ILE A 298 -2.99 -26.65 6.13
CA ILE A 298 -2.67 -26.30 4.74
C ILE A 298 -3.95 -25.98 3.95
N ILE A 299 -4.97 -26.82 4.06
CA ILE A 299 -6.24 -26.62 3.37
C ILE A 299 -6.90 -25.33 3.82
N THR A 300 -6.99 -25.06 5.13
CA THR A 300 -7.61 -23.82 5.64
C THR A 300 -6.88 -22.56 5.17
N THR A 301 -5.56 -22.64 5.01
CA THR A 301 -4.74 -21.51 4.55
C THR A 301 -4.84 -21.33 3.03
N ALA A 302 -4.94 -22.41 2.27
CA ALA A 302 -5.08 -22.38 0.82
C ALA A 302 -6.52 -22.09 0.35
N LEU A 303 -7.51 -22.27 1.23
CA LEU A 303 -8.94 -22.16 0.91
C LEU A 303 -9.32 -20.82 0.23
N PRO A 304 -8.87 -19.64 0.72
CA PRO A 304 -9.19 -18.38 0.05
C PRO A 304 -8.68 -18.34 -1.39
N LEU A 305 -7.44 -18.80 -1.63
CA LEU A 305 -6.86 -18.85 -2.97
C LEU A 305 -7.61 -19.83 -3.88
N LEU A 306 -8.02 -20.98 -3.34
CA LEU A 306 -8.85 -21.93 -4.10
C LEU A 306 -10.20 -21.32 -4.49
N PHE A 307 -10.80 -20.54 -3.59
CA PHE A 307 -12.05 -19.85 -3.83
C PHE A 307 -11.91 -18.71 -4.84
N THR A 308 -10.81 -17.95 -4.82
CA THR A 308 -10.57 -16.89 -5.82
C THR A 308 -10.31 -17.44 -7.22
N LEU A 309 -9.81 -18.67 -7.33
CA LEU A 309 -9.62 -19.36 -8.62
C LEU A 309 -10.91 -19.99 -9.16
N MET A 310 -11.94 -20.18 -8.33
CA MET A 310 -13.23 -20.71 -8.76
C MET A 310 -14.12 -19.63 -9.39
N PRO A 311 -15.02 -19.99 -10.33
CA PRO A 311 -16.00 -19.07 -10.87
C PRO A 311 -17.04 -18.65 -9.79
N PRO A 312 -17.64 -17.44 -9.89
CA PRO A 312 -17.52 -16.48 -10.97
C PRO A 312 -16.20 -15.71 -10.93
N ARG A 313 -15.59 -15.51 -12.11
CA ARG A 313 -14.40 -14.65 -12.24
C ARG A 313 -14.80 -13.22 -11.90
N ALA A 314 -13.87 -12.46 -11.33
CA ALA A 314 -14.07 -11.04 -11.07
C ALA A 314 -14.64 -10.36 -12.32
N ASP A 315 -15.71 -9.59 -12.12
CA ASP A 315 -16.36 -8.85 -13.20
C ASP A 315 -15.38 -7.88 -13.87
N SER A 316 -15.74 -7.44 -15.08
CA SER A 316 -14.98 -6.39 -15.76
C SER A 316 -14.69 -5.24 -14.78
N PRO A 317 -13.47 -4.65 -14.78
CA PRO A 317 -13.14 -3.52 -13.92
C PRO A 317 -13.96 -2.25 -14.22
N TYR A 318 -14.87 -2.34 -15.20
CA TYR A 318 -15.91 -1.38 -15.48
C TYR A 318 -17.15 -1.61 -14.60
N PRO A 319 -17.75 -0.56 -14.03
CA PRO A 319 -17.37 0.86 -14.08
C PRO A 319 -16.35 1.28 -12.99
N PRO A 320 -15.52 2.36 -13.18
CA PRO A 320 -15.33 3.17 -14.40
C PRO A 320 -14.26 2.62 -15.36
N TYR A 321 -13.46 1.63 -14.94
CA TYR A 321 -12.18 1.34 -15.60
C TYR A 321 -12.32 0.38 -16.78
N ASN A 322 -12.49 0.94 -17.97
CA ASN A 322 -12.27 0.24 -19.23
C ASN A 322 -11.07 0.86 -19.97
N PRO A 323 -9.88 0.23 -19.94
CA PRO A 323 -8.67 0.79 -20.53
C PRO A 323 -8.82 1.18 -22.01
N ALA A 324 -9.54 0.37 -22.81
CA ALA A 324 -9.75 0.65 -24.22
C ALA A 324 -10.63 1.90 -24.45
N LEU A 325 -11.70 2.03 -23.64
CA LEU A 325 -12.58 3.20 -23.70
C LEU A 325 -11.85 4.47 -23.26
N ILE A 326 -11.12 4.41 -22.14
CA ILE A 326 -10.34 5.53 -21.60
C ILE A 326 -9.28 5.98 -22.62
N ALA A 327 -8.55 5.03 -23.22
CA ALA A 327 -7.56 5.33 -24.25
C ALA A 327 -8.20 6.01 -25.47
N HIS A 328 -9.32 5.47 -25.96
CA HIS A 328 -10.02 6.03 -27.11
C HIS A 328 -10.47 7.48 -26.87
N MET A 329 -11.10 7.76 -25.72
CA MET A 329 -11.55 9.13 -25.38
C MET A 329 -10.39 10.09 -25.20
N SER A 330 -9.32 9.65 -24.53
CA SER A 330 -8.14 10.49 -24.32
C SER A 330 -7.46 10.85 -25.64
N GLN A 331 -7.42 9.92 -26.60
CA GLN A 331 -6.82 10.13 -27.92
C GLN A 331 -7.60 11.07 -28.84
N LEU A 332 -8.84 11.46 -28.49
CA LEU A 332 -9.57 12.53 -29.20
C LEU A 332 -8.93 13.91 -28.98
N LEU A 333 -8.11 14.05 -27.94
CA LEU A 333 -7.33 15.24 -27.63
C LEU A 333 -5.93 15.12 -28.25
N ASP A 334 -5.38 16.25 -28.68
CA ASP A 334 -4.02 16.35 -29.16
C ASP A 334 -3.02 16.17 -28.00
N GLU A 335 -1.77 15.81 -28.29
CA GLU A 335 -0.74 15.50 -27.25
C GLU A 335 -0.44 16.70 -26.34
N ASP A 336 -0.62 17.92 -26.85
CA ASP A 336 -0.39 19.16 -26.10
C ASP A 336 -1.59 19.65 -25.31
N GLU A 337 -2.74 19.02 -25.48
CA GLU A 337 -3.98 19.41 -24.84
C GLU A 337 -4.13 18.79 -23.45
N VAL A 338 -4.79 19.52 -22.56
CA VAL A 338 -5.02 19.10 -21.18
C VAL A 338 -6.45 18.62 -21.00
N LEU A 339 -6.58 17.43 -20.41
CA LEU A 339 -7.84 16.80 -20.04
C LEU A 339 -8.12 17.01 -18.56
N CYS A 340 -9.29 17.52 -18.22
CA CYS A 340 -9.78 17.53 -16.85
C CYS A 340 -10.72 16.33 -16.62
N THR A 341 -10.47 15.52 -15.60
CA THR A 341 -11.27 14.32 -15.35
C THR A 341 -11.29 13.93 -13.87
N ASP A 342 -12.28 13.15 -13.46
CA ASP A 342 -12.34 12.56 -12.13
C ASP A 342 -11.38 11.39 -11.91
N ILE A 343 -10.85 10.81 -12.99
CA ILE A 343 -9.85 9.71 -12.99
C ILE A 343 -8.55 10.07 -13.73
N PRO A 344 -7.84 11.17 -13.36
CA PRO A 344 -6.70 11.67 -14.13
C PRO A 344 -5.52 10.69 -14.19
N TRP A 345 -5.37 9.83 -13.17
CA TRP A 345 -4.37 8.76 -13.18
C TRP A 345 -4.63 7.74 -14.30
N ALA A 346 -5.90 7.49 -14.62
CA ALA A 346 -6.28 6.52 -15.63
C ALA A 346 -6.12 7.08 -17.04
N THR A 347 -6.55 8.32 -17.27
CA THR A 347 -6.39 9.00 -18.57
C THR A 347 -4.93 9.32 -18.86
N ALA A 348 -4.13 9.66 -17.84
CA ALA A 348 -2.69 9.81 -18.01
C ALA A 348 -2.01 8.47 -18.31
N TRP A 349 -2.38 7.39 -17.62
CA TRP A 349 -1.72 6.10 -17.77
C TRP A 349 -2.15 5.32 -19.03
N TYR A 350 -3.46 5.21 -19.28
CA TYR A 350 -4.02 4.46 -20.41
C TYR A 350 -4.15 5.31 -21.67
N GLY A 351 -4.38 6.62 -21.51
CA GLY A 351 -4.62 7.54 -22.60
C GLY A 351 -3.42 8.35 -23.06
N ASP A 352 -2.33 8.35 -22.27
CA ASP A 352 -1.12 9.14 -22.53
C ASP A 352 -1.43 10.62 -22.80
N ARG A 353 -2.22 11.22 -21.90
CA ARG A 353 -2.61 12.64 -21.97
C ARG A 353 -2.32 13.37 -20.67
N ARG A 354 -1.90 14.63 -20.80
CA ARG A 354 -1.77 15.55 -19.67
C ARG A 354 -3.14 15.72 -19.01
N SER A 355 -3.28 15.15 -17.81
CA SER A 355 -4.57 15.05 -17.13
C SER A 355 -4.53 15.76 -15.79
N VAL A 356 -5.57 16.55 -15.52
CA VAL A 356 -5.76 17.30 -14.27
C VAL A 356 -6.98 16.75 -13.54
N LEU A 357 -6.85 16.59 -12.22
CA LEU A 357 -7.95 16.14 -11.38
C LEU A 357 -9.09 17.16 -11.39
N LEU A 358 -10.32 16.65 -11.53
CA LEU A 358 -11.54 17.44 -11.48
C LEU A 358 -11.63 18.23 -10.16
N PRO A 359 -11.72 19.57 -10.20
CA PRO A 359 -11.91 20.39 -9.01
C PRO A 359 -13.26 20.15 -8.34
N ALA A 360 -13.35 20.50 -7.06
CA ALA A 360 -14.58 20.43 -6.27
C ALA A 360 -15.71 21.24 -6.93
N ASN A 361 -15.37 22.45 -7.38
CA ASN A 361 -16.29 23.46 -7.86
C ASN A 361 -15.96 23.87 -9.30
N ILE A 362 -16.99 24.28 -10.04
CA ILE A 362 -16.80 24.86 -11.38
C ILE A 362 -16.00 26.17 -11.36
N LYS A 363 -16.05 26.92 -10.26
CA LYS A 363 -15.25 28.14 -10.09
C LYS A 363 -13.75 27.83 -10.11
N ASP A 364 -13.33 26.83 -9.34
CA ASP A 364 -11.94 26.37 -9.30
C ASP A 364 -11.48 25.87 -10.67
N PHE A 365 -12.39 25.28 -11.45
CA PHE A 365 -12.13 24.93 -12.84
C PHE A 365 -11.86 26.16 -13.72
N PHE A 366 -12.68 27.21 -13.62
CA PHE A 366 -12.43 28.47 -14.35
C PHE A 366 -11.09 29.08 -13.94
N ASP A 367 -10.77 29.10 -12.64
CA ASP A 367 -9.51 29.63 -12.15
C ASP A 367 -8.29 28.89 -12.75
N ILE A 368 -8.39 27.56 -12.90
CA ILE A 368 -7.34 26.76 -13.55
C ILE A 368 -7.30 27.03 -15.05
N ASN A 369 -8.46 26.98 -15.72
CA ASN A 369 -8.55 27.12 -17.17
C ASN A 369 -8.06 28.48 -17.66
N ASP A 370 -8.40 29.55 -16.94
CA ASP A 370 -8.18 30.93 -17.40
C ASP A 370 -6.82 31.47 -16.95
N PHE A 371 -6.35 31.12 -15.74
CA PHE A 371 -5.13 31.69 -15.17
C PHE A 371 -3.94 30.75 -15.11
N ARG A 372 -4.12 29.44 -15.32
CA ARG A 372 -3.03 28.45 -15.20
C ARG A 372 -2.73 27.74 -16.50
N HIS A 373 -3.71 27.03 -17.06
CA HIS A 373 -3.55 26.30 -18.30
C HIS A 373 -4.93 26.02 -18.90
N ARG A 374 -5.08 26.30 -20.20
CA ARG A 374 -6.31 26.01 -20.94
C ARG A 374 -6.60 24.51 -20.92
N ILE A 375 -7.84 24.15 -20.61
CA ILE A 375 -8.37 22.79 -20.62
C ILE A 375 -9.18 22.61 -21.90
N SER A 376 -8.85 21.61 -22.71
CA SER A 376 -9.50 21.36 -24.01
C SER A 376 -10.57 20.28 -23.94
N GLY A 377 -10.58 19.48 -22.87
CA GLY A 377 -11.55 18.42 -22.67
C GLY A 377 -11.89 18.22 -21.20
N LEU A 378 -13.13 17.84 -20.95
CA LEU A 378 -13.62 17.50 -19.63
C LEU A 378 -14.33 16.14 -19.68
N TYR A 379 -13.87 15.19 -18.88
CA TYR A 379 -14.35 13.81 -18.87
C TYR A 379 -14.83 13.40 -17.49
N PHE A 380 -16.14 13.19 -17.37
CA PHE A 380 -16.78 12.65 -16.18
C PHE A 380 -17.03 11.16 -16.36
N THR A 381 -16.56 10.39 -15.39
CA THR A 381 -16.84 8.96 -15.34
C THR A 381 -17.91 8.64 -14.29
N THR A 382 -18.16 7.35 -14.11
CA THR A 382 -19.06 6.86 -13.07
C THR A 382 -18.56 7.19 -11.67
N GLU A 383 -17.26 7.47 -11.46
CA GLU A 383 -16.72 7.90 -10.15
C GLU A 383 -17.40 9.15 -9.61
N THR A 384 -17.69 10.14 -10.46
CA THR A 384 -18.45 11.32 -10.05
C THR A 384 -19.96 11.12 -10.19
N ARG A 385 -20.41 10.35 -11.19
CA ARG A 385 -21.85 10.19 -11.48
C ARG A 385 -22.57 9.25 -10.50
N ASP A 386 -21.85 8.32 -9.87
CA ASP A 386 -22.38 7.39 -8.86
C ASP A 386 -22.32 7.97 -7.43
N LEU A 387 -21.89 9.21 -7.26
CA LEU A 387 -21.84 9.86 -5.95
C LEU A 387 -23.25 10.03 -5.34
N PRO A 388 -23.38 10.01 -4.00
CA PRO A 388 -24.67 10.15 -3.33
C PRO A 388 -25.44 11.40 -3.78
N TYR A 389 -26.59 11.20 -4.44
CA TYR A 389 -27.36 12.26 -5.09
C TYR A 389 -27.63 13.45 -4.16
N VAL A 390 -28.27 13.23 -3.01
CA VAL A 390 -28.69 14.34 -2.14
C VAL A 390 -27.48 15.00 -1.47
N ARG A 391 -26.68 14.21 -0.75
CA ARG A 391 -25.63 14.73 0.14
C ARG A 391 -24.44 15.32 -0.61
N THR A 392 -24.13 14.79 -1.79
CA THR A 392 -22.91 15.12 -2.52
C THR A 392 -23.20 15.94 -3.78
N LEU A 393 -24.14 15.51 -4.61
CA LEU A 393 -24.43 16.15 -5.90
C LEU A 393 -25.44 17.30 -5.80
N MET A 394 -26.43 17.22 -4.91
CA MET A 394 -27.49 18.24 -4.83
C MET A 394 -27.19 19.33 -3.79
N SER A 395 -26.67 18.97 -2.62
CA SER A 395 -26.36 19.93 -1.54
C SER A 395 -24.88 19.96 -1.14
N GLY A 396 -24.04 19.18 -1.82
CA GLY A 396 -22.66 18.95 -1.44
C GLY A 396 -21.65 19.75 -2.27
N PRO A 397 -20.35 19.39 -2.15
CA PRO A 397 -19.26 20.10 -2.81
C PRO A 397 -19.37 20.12 -4.34
N TYR A 398 -19.96 19.09 -4.95
CA TYR A 398 -20.09 18.97 -6.41
C TYR A 398 -21.38 19.58 -6.96
N MET A 399 -22.15 20.32 -6.14
CA MET A 399 -23.42 20.91 -6.58
C MET A 399 -23.29 21.76 -7.85
N THR A 400 -22.16 22.45 -8.01
CA THR A 400 -21.92 23.28 -9.19
C THR A 400 -21.74 22.49 -10.48
N TRP A 401 -21.35 21.21 -10.40
CA TRP A 401 -21.22 20.31 -11.55
C TRP A 401 -22.54 19.63 -11.93
N PHE A 402 -23.48 19.52 -10.99
CA PHE A 402 -24.75 18.80 -11.18
C PHE A 402 -25.56 19.20 -12.43
N PRO A 403 -25.68 20.49 -12.81
CA PRO A 403 -26.41 20.87 -14.03
C PRO A 403 -25.92 20.17 -15.29
N LEU A 404 -24.60 19.91 -15.40
CA LEU A 404 -24.01 19.24 -16.56
C LEU A 404 -24.49 17.79 -16.69
N PHE A 405 -24.72 17.11 -15.57
CA PHE A 405 -25.24 15.74 -15.58
C PHE A 405 -26.68 15.66 -16.08
N GLY A 406 -27.45 16.74 -15.89
CA GLY A 406 -28.79 16.91 -16.47
C GLY A 406 -28.79 17.47 -17.90
N GLY A 407 -27.62 17.55 -18.56
CA GLY A 407 -27.48 18.07 -19.93
C GLY A 407 -27.54 19.59 -20.05
N ARG A 408 -27.47 20.33 -18.93
CA ARG A 408 -27.45 21.79 -18.93
C ARG A 408 -26.01 22.29 -18.83
N ILE A 409 -25.44 22.64 -19.98
CA ILE A 409 -24.08 23.20 -20.06
C ILE A 409 -24.17 24.71 -19.77
N PRO A 410 -23.41 25.23 -18.78
CA PRO A 410 -23.33 26.67 -18.55
C PRO A 410 -22.82 27.40 -19.81
N MET A 411 -23.44 28.53 -20.16
CA MET A 411 -23.04 29.35 -21.31
C MET A 411 -21.59 29.83 -21.22
N ASP A 412 -21.10 30.03 -19.99
CA ASP A 412 -19.75 30.54 -19.71
C ASP A 412 -18.67 29.45 -19.87
N LEU A 413 -19.05 28.18 -20.01
CA LEU A 413 -18.11 27.09 -20.22
C LEU A 413 -17.62 27.11 -21.67
N SER A 414 -16.30 27.11 -21.89
CA SER A 414 -15.72 27.05 -23.25
C SER A 414 -15.94 25.71 -23.96
N LEU A 415 -16.31 24.67 -23.20
CA LEU A 415 -16.53 23.30 -23.67
C LEU A 415 -18.04 23.05 -23.88
N GLN A 416 -18.54 23.40 -25.06
CA GLN A 416 -19.97 23.36 -25.39
C GLN A 416 -20.39 22.05 -26.09
N ASP A 417 -19.46 21.32 -26.69
CA ASP A 417 -19.76 20.09 -27.40
C ASP A 417 -19.67 18.90 -26.44
N ALA A 418 -20.82 18.26 -26.17
CA ALA A 418 -20.90 17.11 -25.29
C ALA A 418 -21.28 15.81 -26.03
N THR A 419 -20.69 14.70 -25.61
CA THR A 419 -21.08 13.34 -26.02
C THR A 419 -21.28 12.45 -24.78
N LEU A 420 -22.35 11.66 -24.82
CA LEU A 420 -22.64 10.65 -23.80
C LEU A 420 -22.10 9.31 -24.25
N LEU A 421 -21.47 8.59 -23.33
CA LEU A 421 -20.75 7.36 -23.60
C LEU A 421 -21.42 6.20 -22.86
N HIS A 422 -21.22 4.99 -23.40
CA HIS A 422 -21.59 3.69 -22.83
C HIS A 422 -22.89 3.68 -22.00
N GLN A 423 -24.06 3.44 -22.60
CA GLN A 423 -25.35 3.47 -21.86
C GLN A 423 -25.63 4.79 -21.10
N GLN A 424 -24.96 5.90 -21.44
CA GLN A 424 -25.11 7.24 -20.86
C GLN A 424 -24.60 7.38 -19.41
N ASP A 425 -23.71 6.50 -18.98
CA ASP A 425 -23.12 6.52 -17.65
C ASP A 425 -21.86 7.42 -17.55
N GLN A 426 -21.27 7.83 -18.68
CA GLN A 426 -20.10 8.72 -18.77
C GLN A 426 -20.36 9.91 -19.70
N LEU A 427 -19.75 11.06 -19.40
CA LEU A 427 -19.96 12.32 -20.13
C LEU A 427 -18.62 12.93 -20.53
N PHE A 428 -18.46 13.26 -21.80
CA PHE A 428 -17.27 13.91 -22.34
C PHE A 428 -17.64 15.24 -23.01
N LEU A 429 -17.02 16.34 -22.58
CA LEU A 429 -17.20 17.68 -23.12
C LEU A 429 -15.90 18.18 -23.74
N THR A 430 -16.00 18.83 -24.90
CA THR A 430 -14.86 19.39 -25.64
C THR A 430 -15.20 20.76 -26.24
N ASP A 431 -14.17 21.45 -26.69
CA ASP A 431 -14.25 22.77 -27.34
C ASP A 431 -14.80 22.73 -28.78
N ARG A 432 -14.72 21.56 -29.43
CA ARG A 432 -15.22 21.27 -30.78
C ARG A 432 -15.68 19.81 -30.88
N PRO A 433 -16.47 19.39 -31.88
CA PRO A 433 -16.94 18.01 -31.98
C PRO A 433 -15.85 17.07 -32.49
N ARG A 434 -15.01 16.56 -31.58
CA ARG A 434 -13.81 15.76 -31.91
C ARG A 434 -14.10 14.33 -32.34
N TRP A 435 -15.24 13.77 -31.93
CA TRP A 435 -15.67 12.41 -32.30
C TRP A 435 -16.20 12.30 -33.75
N ARG A 436 -16.44 13.43 -34.43
CA ARG A 436 -16.84 13.45 -35.84
C ARG A 436 -15.64 13.45 -36.79
N ASP A 437 -14.47 13.77 -36.27
CA ASP A 437 -13.25 14.06 -37.02
C ASP A 437 -12.34 12.83 -37.12
N THR A 438 -12.89 11.61 -37.06
CA THR A 438 -12.13 10.36 -37.24
C THR A 438 -11.51 10.34 -38.63
N ARG A 439 -10.31 10.91 -38.75
CA ARG A 439 -9.36 10.63 -39.81
C ARG A 439 -9.19 9.12 -39.80
N THR A 440 -9.71 8.47 -40.83
CA THR A 440 -9.46 7.06 -41.11
C THR A 440 -7.96 6.82 -40.98
N PRO A 441 -7.50 5.88 -40.15
CA PRO A 441 -6.09 5.53 -40.11
C PRO A 441 -5.71 5.01 -41.50
N ARG A 442 -4.69 5.62 -42.12
CA ARG A 442 -4.03 5.10 -43.31
C ARG A 442 -2.95 4.11 -42.91
#